data_AF-A0A2T2W8G5-F1
#
_entry.id   AF-A0A2T2W8G5-F1
#
_cell.length_a   1.000
_cell.length_b   1.000
_cell.length_c   1.000
_cell.angle_alpha   90.00
_cell.angle_beta   90.00
_cell.angle_gamma   90.00
#
_symmetry.space_group_name_H-M   'P 1'
#
loop_
_entity.id
_entity.type
_entity.pdbx_description
1 polymer ?
#
loop_
_entity_poly.entity_id
_entity_poly.type
_entity_poly.pdbx_seq_one_letter_code
_entity_poly.pdbx_strand_id
1 'polypeptide(L)'
;MVEVLALERMLQYLEAVIQWRMALYFGNPRPVLETRPLPPTDWLLPESVLTRFIKSHQLNLEEQLTLLIALAPHLQPNFFDQAITAKLPEPGDYPQIGGWRGKAYRGFLPSGETMLFILAGDNLSDRLRLQKLLSPEHLFAQKQILQVHHPELGEPPMSGRLTMAQDYVDLFLQGRTLPPHFSTQFPAQRIATDMVWDDLVLNSQALEQIRDLETWLIHSPTLLQEWGMKRKLKPGYRALFYGPPGTGKTLTASLIGKYTGRDVYRVDLSMVVSKFIGETEKNLANLFAKAESKGWILFFDEADALFGKRTNVRDAHDKYANQEVSYLLQRVESYNGLVILASNLKSNIDEAFMRRFQTIIYFPAPDRKERLRLWQLAFPAQVVLDDAIHLAELADRYELTGADILNIVQYSCLEALKRGDCLIQASDLLISVRRELAKTGKVILST
;
A
#
# COMPACT_ATOMS: atom_id res chain seq x y z
N MET A 1 8.10 -26.98 -6.28
CA MET A 1 8.78 -27.85 -7.26
C MET A 1 8.54 -27.36 -8.69
N VAL A 2 7.28 -27.16 -9.11
CA VAL A 2 6.96 -26.64 -10.46
C VAL A 2 7.44 -25.20 -10.70
N GLU A 3 7.31 -24.30 -9.70
CA GLU A 3 7.79 -22.91 -9.83
C GLU A 3 9.31 -22.83 -10.04
N VAL A 4 10.07 -23.62 -9.27
CA VAL A 4 11.54 -23.67 -9.38
C VAL A 4 11.95 -24.15 -10.77
N LEU A 5 11.35 -25.23 -11.26
CA LEU A 5 11.62 -25.75 -12.60
C LEU A 5 11.29 -24.73 -13.70
N ALA A 6 10.19 -23.98 -13.55
CA ALA A 6 9.83 -22.92 -14.49
C ALA A 6 10.91 -21.82 -14.53
N LEU A 7 11.32 -21.33 -13.36
CA LEU A 7 12.32 -20.28 -13.24
C LEU A 7 13.69 -20.72 -13.76
N GLU A 8 14.11 -21.95 -13.50
CA GLU A 8 15.35 -22.53 -14.04
C GLU A 8 15.34 -22.56 -15.57
N ARG A 9 14.24 -23.00 -16.19
CA ARG A 9 14.09 -23.01 -17.66
C ARG A 9 14.13 -21.61 -18.26
N MET A 10 13.49 -20.65 -17.60
CA MET A 10 13.52 -19.24 -18.03
C MET A 10 14.92 -18.65 -17.92
N LEU A 11 15.67 -18.95 -16.86
CA LEU A 11 17.08 -18.53 -16.71
C LEU A 11 17.99 -19.17 -17.75
N GLN A 12 17.83 -20.47 -18.03
CA GLN A 12 18.59 -21.17 -19.07
C GLN A 12 18.36 -20.53 -20.46
N TYR A 13 17.10 -20.20 -20.77
CA TYR A 13 16.80 -19.51 -22.02
C TYR A 13 17.39 -18.09 -22.06
N LEU A 14 17.29 -17.32 -20.97
CA LEU A 14 17.93 -16.01 -20.89
C LEU A 14 19.45 -16.12 -21.08
N GLU A 15 20.09 -17.12 -20.48
CA GLU A 15 21.53 -17.36 -20.67
C GLU A 15 21.86 -17.66 -22.13
N ALA A 16 21.06 -18.50 -22.82
CA ALA A 16 21.25 -18.79 -24.23
C ALA A 16 21.14 -17.53 -25.11
N VAL A 17 20.19 -16.62 -24.81
CA VAL A 17 20.06 -15.33 -25.50
C VAL A 17 21.27 -14.44 -25.26
N ILE A 18 21.78 -14.37 -24.03
CA ILE A 18 22.99 -13.59 -23.69
C ILE A 18 24.21 -14.15 -24.43
N GLN A 19 24.41 -15.47 -24.40
CA GLN A 19 25.51 -16.14 -25.09
C GLN A 19 25.47 -15.88 -26.60
N TRP A 20 24.30 -15.96 -27.21
CA TRP A 20 24.10 -15.62 -28.62
C TRP A 20 24.48 -14.16 -28.91
N ARG A 21 24.00 -13.21 -28.09
CA ARG A 21 24.31 -11.79 -28.27
C ARG A 21 25.81 -11.51 -28.15
N MET A 22 26.45 -12.07 -27.13
CA MET A 22 27.89 -11.97 -26.89
C MET A 22 28.69 -12.50 -28.10
N ALA A 23 28.32 -13.68 -28.59
CA ALA A 23 28.97 -14.31 -29.74
C ALA A 23 28.81 -13.49 -31.04
N LEU A 24 27.64 -12.89 -31.24
CA LEU A 24 27.36 -12.03 -32.39
C LEU A 24 28.16 -10.72 -32.34
N TYR A 25 28.29 -10.13 -31.15
CA TYR A 25 28.97 -8.84 -30.97
C TYR A 25 30.50 -8.94 -31.03
N PHE A 26 31.10 -9.92 -30.34
CA PHE A 26 32.56 -10.08 -30.28
C PHE A 26 33.15 -10.91 -31.43
N GLY A 27 32.32 -11.58 -32.22
CA GLY A 27 32.75 -12.47 -33.28
C GLY A 27 33.29 -13.80 -32.73
N ASN A 28 32.46 -14.84 -32.79
CA ASN A 28 32.88 -16.21 -32.45
C ASN A 28 33.46 -16.93 -33.68
N PRO A 29 34.47 -17.82 -33.57
CA PRO A 29 35.02 -18.58 -34.71
C PRO A 29 34.09 -19.70 -35.22
N ARG A 30 32.87 -19.84 -34.69
CA ARG A 30 31.84 -20.78 -35.16
C ARG A 30 30.69 -20.01 -35.81
N PRO A 31 29.96 -20.59 -36.78
CA PRO A 31 28.79 -19.94 -37.35
C PRO A 31 27.77 -19.68 -36.24
N VAL A 32 27.63 -18.41 -35.86
CA VAL A 32 26.59 -17.94 -34.94
C VAL A 32 25.31 -17.82 -35.76
N LEU A 33 24.19 -18.30 -35.21
CA LEU A 33 22.88 -18.05 -35.83
C LEU A 33 22.68 -16.54 -35.98
N GLU A 34 22.35 -16.06 -37.18
CA GLU A 34 22.04 -14.63 -37.39
C GLU A 34 20.80 -14.21 -36.58
N THR A 35 19.90 -15.16 -36.33
CA THR A 35 18.66 -14.95 -35.60
C THR A 35 18.77 -15.38 -34.13
N ARG A 36 18.11 -14.63 -33.25
CA ARG A 36 17.97 -14.95 -31.82
C ARG A 36 17.45 -16.38 -31.62
N PRO A 37 17.97 -17.14 -30.65
CA PRO A 37 17.41 -18.44 -30.28
C PRO A 37 15.92 -18.33 -29.97
N LEU A 38 15.13 -19.28 -30.46
CA LEU A 38 13.71 -19.38 -30.10
C LEU A 38 13.57 -19.91 -28.67
N PRO A 39 12.54 -19.47 -27.92
CA PRO A 39 12.27 -20.03 -26.62
C PRO A 39 11.91 -21.52 -26.71
N PRO A 40 12.32 -22.35 -25.74
CA PRO A 40 11.88 -23.75 -25.66
C PRO A 40 10.35 -23.83 -25.58
N THR A 41 9.73 -24.84 -26.20
CA THR A 41 8.25 -24.96 -26.22
C THR A 41 7.58 -25.03 -24.83
N ASP A 42 8.32 -25.46 -23.81
CA ASP A 42 7.85 -25.72 -22.45
C ASP A 42 8.51 -24.82 -21.38
N TRP A 43 9.11 -23.69 -21.79
CA TRP A 43 9.76 -22.75 -20.87
C TRP A 43 8.77 -21.94 -20.01
N LEU A 44 7.51 -21.81 -20.44
CA LEU A 44 6.42 -21.18 -19.68
C LEU A 44 5.47 -22.25 -19.12
N LEU A 45 5.80 -22.77 -17.92
CA LEU A 45 4.96 -23.75 -17.24
C LEU A 45 3.65 -23.11 -16.75
N PRO A 46 2.45 -23.60 -17.16
CA PRO A 46 1.17 -22.95 -16.86
C PRO A 46 0.87 -22.69 -15.38
N GLU A 47 1.38 -23.53 -14.49
CA GLU A 47 1.16 -23.40 -13.04
C GLU A 47 2.01 -22.31 -12.39
N SER A 48 3.09 -21.87 -13.06
CA SER A 48 3.97 -20.84 -12.53
C SER A 48 3.25 -19.50 -12.39
N VAL A 49 3.48 -18.82 -11.26
CA VAL A 49 2.93 -17.48 -10.99
C VAL A 49 3.41 -16.48 -12.05
N LEU A 50 4.69 -16.55 -12.41
CA LEU A 50 5.26 -15.70 -13.46
C LEU A 50 4.64 -15.99 -14.83
N THR A 51 4.40 -17.25 -15.17
CA THR A 51 3.73 -17.61 -16.44
C THR A 51 2.29 -17.08 -16.49
N ARG A 52 1.54 -17.20 -15.40
CA ARG A 52 0.18 -16.62 -15.31
C ARG A 52 0.21 -15.10 -15.44
N PHE A 53 1.19 -14.44 -14.83
CA PHE A 53 1.39 -13.00 -14.95
C PHE A 53 1.69 -12.56 -16.39
N ILE A 54 2.61 -13.25 -17.07
CA ILE A 54 2.95 -13.01 -18.48
C ILE A 54 1.70 -13.14 -19.36
N LYS A 55 0.91 -14.21 -19.17
CA LYS A 55 -0.30 -14.45 -19.96
C LYS A 55 -1.41 -13.44 -19.67
N SER A 56 -1.65 -13.08 -18.41
CA SER A 56 -2.71 -12.14 -18.05
C SER A 56 -2.44 -10.71 -18.55
N HIS A 57 -1.17 -10.35 -18.73
CA HIS A 57 -0.76 -9.07 -19.29
C HIS A 57 -0.38 -9.13 -20.78
N GLN A 58 -0.53 -10.30 -21.41
CA GLN A 58 -0.23 -10.54 -22.83
C GLN A 58 1.19 -10.09 -23.23
N LEU A 59 2.18 -10.32 -22.35
CA LEU A 59 3.53 -9.83 -22.61
C LEU A 59 4.15 -10.51 -23.83
N ASN A 60 4.75 -9.74 -24.72
CA ASN A 60 5.54 -10.22 -25.84
C ASN A 60 6.92 -10.74 -25.39
N LEU A 61 7.68 -11.36 -26.29
CA LEU A 61 8.97 -11.99 -25.94
C LEU A 61 10.01 -10.99 -25.40
N GLU A 62 9.99 -9.75 -25.87
CA GLU A 62 10.96 -8.72 -25.48
C GLU A 62 10.63 -8.17 -24.10
N GLU A 63 9.35 -8.01 -23.79
CA GLU A 63 8.84 -7.72 -22.44
C GLU A 63 9.16 -8.85 -21.46
N GLN A 64 8.95 -10.10 -21.87
CA GLN A 64 9.28 -11.28 -21.06
C GLN A 64 10.78 -11.33 -20.73
N LEU A 65 11.65 -11.15 -21.72
CA LEU A 65 13.10 -11.11 -21.49
C LEU A 65 13.52 -9.91 -20.63
N THR A 66 12.93 -8.73 -20.84
CA THR A 66 13.19 -7.55 -20.00
C THR A 66 12.85 -7.81 -18.53
N LEU A 67 11.71 -8.48 -18.29
CA LEU A 67 11.30 -8.89 -16.95
C LEU A 67 12.28 -9.90 -16.35
N LEU A 68 12.71 -10.90 -17.12
CA LEU A 68 13.69 -11.91 -16.68
C LEU A 68 15.07 -11.31 -16.40
N ILE A 69 15.52 -10.34 -17.19
CA ILE A 69 16.78 -9.62 -16.96
C ILE A 69 16.76 -8.95 -15.59
N ALA A 70 15.66 -8.29 -15.23
CA ALA A 70 15.52 -7.67 -13.92
C ALA A 70 15.33 -8.68 -12.77
N LEU A 71 14.72 -9.84 -13.03
CA LEU A 71 14.46 -10.87 -12.03
C LEU A 71 15.70 -11.73 -11.72
N ALA A 72 16.56 -11.97 -12.72
CA ALA A 72 17.66 -12.93 -12.63
C ALA A 72 18.60 -12.72 -11.43
N PRO A 73 19.01 -11.49 -11.04
CA PRO A 73 19.86 -11.28 -9.87
C PRO A 73 19.22 -11.71 -8.54
N HIS A 74 17.89 -11.74 -8.47
CA HIS A 74 17.15 -12.19 -7.29
C HIS A 74 17.05 -13.72 -7.19
N LEU A 75 17.16 -14.41 -8.33
CA LEU A 75 17.15 -15.88 -8.40
C LEU A 75 18.56 -16.45 -8.24
N GLN A 76 19.51 -15.85 -8.95
CA GLN A 76 20.91 -16.25 -8.97
C GLN A 76 21.78 -14.98 -8.99
N PRO A 77 22.32 -14.54 -7.84
CA PRO A 77 23.04 -13.26 -7.72
C PRO A 77 24.23 -13.11 -8.69
N ASN A 78 24.96 -14.21 -8.95
CA ASN A 78 26.11 -14.21 -9.86
C ASN A 78 25.76 -14.53 -11.33
N PHE A 79 24.47 -14.51 -11.70
CA PHE A 79 24.01 -14.91 -13.04
C PHE A 79 24.71 -14.14 -14.16
N PHE A 80 24.70 -12.80 -14.10
CA PHE A 80 25.33 -11.98 -15.13
C PHE A 80 26.86 -12.02 -15.08
N ASP A 81 27.45 -12.24 -13.90
CA ASP A 81 28.89 -12.46 -13.81
C ASP A 81 29.30 -13.72 -14.60
N GLN A 82 28.51 -14.80 -14.53
CA GLN A 82 28.75 -16.03 -15.30
C GLN A 82 28.37 -15.90 -16.78
N ALA A 83 27.24 -15.25 -17.07
CA ALA A 83 26.70 -15.16 -18.43
C ALA A 83 27.44 -14.14 -19.30
N ILE A 84 27.96 -13.06 -18.70
CA ILE A 84 28.62 -11.95 -19.40
C ILE A 84 30.09 -11.84 -18.97
N THR A 85 30.37 -11.54 -17.70
CA THR A 85 31.73 -11.17 -17.27
C THR A 85 32.75 -12.28 -17.51
N ALA A 86 32.40 -13.53 -17.25
CA ALA A 86 33.27 -14.69 -17.47
C ALA A 86 33.56 -15.01 -18.94
N LYS A 87 32.81 -14.39 -19.88
CA LYS A 87 32.88 -14.64 -21.32
C LYS A 87 33.39 -13.44 -22.11
N LEU A 88 33.87 -12.40 -21.44
CA LEU A 88 34.53 -11.26 -22.09
C LEU A 88 35.88 -11.70 -22.68
N PRO A 89 36.25 -11.21 -23.88
CA PRO A 89 37.52 -11.59 -24.51
C PRO A 89 38.73 -11.06 -23.72
N GLU A 90 38.61 -9.86 -23.17
CA GLU A 90 39.63 -9.23 -22.33
C GLU A 90 38.98 -8.59 -21.10
N PRO A 91 39.66 -8.54 -19.94
CA PRO A 91 39.18 -7.76 -18.81
C PRO A 91 39.19 -6.26 -19.16
N GLY A 92 38.07 -5.58 -18.96
CA GLY A 92 37.97 -4.15 -19.23
C GLY A 92 36.55 -3.62 -19.08
N ASP A 93 36.41 -2.32 -19.35
CA ASP A 93 35.12 -1.63 -19.34
C ASP A 93 34.46 -1.74 -20.71
N TYR A 94 33.23 -2.23 -20.73
CA TYR A 94 32.41 -2.38 -21.94
C TYR A 94 31.13 -1.56 -21.80
N PRO A 95 31.16 -0.23 -22.07
CA PRO A 95 30.00 0.63 -21.90
C PRO A 95 28.78 0.16 -22.69
N GLN A 96 28.96 -0.50 -23.84
CA GLN A 96 27.88 -1.00 -24.68
C GLN A 96 27.10 -2.16 -24.04
N ILE A 97 27.71 -2.89 -23.09
CA ILE A 97 27.06 -3.94 -22.31
C ILE A 97 26.35 -3.33 -21.09
N GLY A 98 26.83 -2.16 -20.65
CA GLY A 98 26.36 -1.50 -19.44
C GLY A 98 26.67 -2.32 -18.20
N GLY A 99 25.70 -2.34 -17.28
CA GLY A 99 25.83 -2.98 -15.98
C GLY A 99 26.20 -1.99 -14.89
N TRP A 100 25.86 -2.38 -13.67
CA TRP A 100 26.07 -1.58 -12.48
C TRP A 100 26.69 -2.45 -11.39
N ARG A 101 27.73 -1.92 -10.74
CA ARG A 101 28.38 -2.57 -9.59
C ARG A 101 28.28 -1.64 -8.39
N GLY A 102 27.78 -2.17 -7.29
CA GLY A 102 27.53 -1.37 -6.09
C GLY A 102 28.72 -1.29 -5.16
N LYS A 103 28.67 -0.34 -4.22
CA LYS A 103 29.62 -0.27 -3.10
C LYS A 103 29.51 -1.47 -2.18
N ALA A 104 28.27 -1.91 -1.89
CA ALA A 104 27.99 -3.04 -1.00
C ALA A 104 27.79 -4.37 -1.76
N TYR A 105 27.24 -4.32 -2.97
CA TYR A 105 27.02 -5.49 -3.82
C TYR A 105 28.12 -5.60 -4.87
N ARG A 106 28.93 -6.67 -4.77
CA ARG A 106 30.11 -6.88 -5.62
C ARG A 106 29.83 -7.60 -6.94
N GLY A 107 28.61 -8.08 -7.17
CA GLY A 107 28.21 -8.74 -8.42
C GLY A 107 27.76 -7.75 -9.49
N PHE A 108 27.57 -8.26 -10.70
CA PHE A 108 27.00 -7.51 -11.82
C PHE A 108 25.48 -7.37 -11.68
N LEU A 109 24.96 -6.14 -11.63
CA LEU A 109 23.53 -5.85 -11.76
C LEU A 109 23.24 -5.28 -13.15
N PRO A 110 22.12 -5.66 -13.78
CA PRO A 110 21.78 -5.15 -15.11
C PRO A 110 21.41 -3.66 -15.04
N SER A 111 21.77 -2.91 -16.07
CA SER A 111 21.25 -1.57 -16.35
C SER A 111 20.21 -1.59 -17.47
N GLY A 112 19.57 -0.45 -17.75
CA GLY A 112 18.77 -0.28 -18.97
C GLY A 112 19.60 -0.58 -20.23
N GLU A 113 20.87 -0.19 -20.22
CA GLU A 113 21.85 -0.45 -21.27
C GLU A 113 22.12 -1.95 -21.43
N THR A 114 22.22 -2.70 -20.32
CA THR A 114 22.32 -4.17 -20.38
C THR A 114 21.12 -4.81 -21.07
N MET A 115 19.90 -4.32 -20.80
CA MET A 115 18.71 -4.80 -21.50
C MET A 115 18.77 -4.51 -23.00
N LEU A 116 19.13 -3.27 -23.37
CA LEU A 116 19.25 -2.88 -24.78
C LEU A 116 20.35 -3.66 -25.50
N PHE A 117 21.49 -3.90 -24.86
CA PHE A 117 22.56 -4.73 -25.41
C PHE A 117 22.08 -6.14 -25.71
N ILE A 118 21.49 -6.81 -24.72
CA ILE A 118 21.01 -8.20 -24.86
C ILE A 118 19.99 -8.30 -25.99
N LEU A 119 19.01 -7.39 -26.04
CA LEU A 119 17.88 -7.50 -26.96
C LEU A 119 18.14 -6.93 -28.36
N ALA A 120 18.82 -5.79 -28.47
CA ALA A 120 19.03 -5.06 -29.72
C ALA A 120 20.48 -5.04 -30.24
N GLY A 121 21.48 -5.24 -29.37
CA GLY A 121 22.88 -5.02 -29.75
C GLY A 121 23.09 -3.57 -30.22
N ASP A 122 23.73 -3.38 -31.38
CA ASP A 122 24.00 -2.05 -31.97
C ASP A 122 22.92 -1.53 -32.92
N ASN A 123 21.83 -2.29 -33.13
CA ASN A 123 20.77 -1.85 -34.04
C ASN A 123 20.00 -0.67 -33.44
N LEU A 124 20.27 0.54 -33.93
CA LEU A 124 19.67 1.77 -33.41
C LEU A 124 18.13 1.77 -33.45
N SER A 125 17.53 1.19 -34.49
CA SER A 125 16.08 1.14 -34.64
C SER A 125 15.44 0.28 -33.54
N ASP A 126 16.00 -0.91 -33.31
CA ASP A 126 15.54 -1.79 -32.24
C ASP A 126 15.80 -1.20 -30.85
N ARG A 127 16.94 -0.52 -30.65
CA ARG A 127 17.24 0.15 -29.38
C ARG A 127 16.21 1.23 -29.06
N LEU A 128 15.89 2.11 -30.01
CA LEU A 128 14.87 3.15 -29.82
C LEU A 128 13.46 2.57 -29.59
N ARG A 129 13.14 1.44 -30.24
CA ARG A 129 11.87 0.74 -30.04
C ARG A 129 11.79 0.13 -28.64
N LEU A 130 12.83 -0.59 -28.20
CA LEU A 130 12.85 -1.31 -26.93
C LEU A 130 13.08 -0.41 -25.73
N GLN A 131 13.70 0.74 -25.90
CA GLN A 131 13.79 1.77 -24.84
C GLN A 131 12.39 2.18 -24.34
N LYS A 132 11.37 2.12 -25.21
CA LYS A 132 9.97 2.42 -24.84
C LYS A 132 9.42 1.46 -23.79
N LEU A 133 9.96 0.24 -23.65
CA LEU A 133 9.54 -0.70 -22.59
C LEU A 133 9.80 -0.16 -21.18
N LEU A 134 10.76 0.76 -21.05
CA LEU A 134 11.13 1.40 -19.78
C LEU A 134 10.66 2.86 -19.70
N SER A 135 9.78 3.29 -20.62
CA SER A 135 9.18 4.63 -20.56
C SER A 135 8.05 4.71 -19.52
N PRO A 136 7.71 5.90 -19.01
CA PRO A 136 6.62 6.09 -18.04
C PRO A 136 5.26 5.58 -18.52
N GLU A 137 5.04 5.52 -19.84
CA GLU A 137 3.79 5.08 -20.47
C GLU A 137 3.66 3.56 -20.54
N HIS A 138 4.75 2.82 -20.40
CA HIS A 138 4.71 1.36 -20.51
C HIS A 138 4.14 0.70 -19.25
N LEU A 139 3.58 -0.50 -19.40
CA LEU A 139 2.99 -1.30 -18.31
C LEU A 139 3.95 -1.42 -17.12
N PHE A 140 5.24 -1.63 -17.39
CA PHE A 140 6.26 -1.78 -16.34
C PHE A 140 6.37 -0.56 -15.43
N ALA A 141 6.31 0.65 -15.97
CA ALA A 141 6.34 1.88 -15.18
C ALA A 141 4.97 2.15 -14.53
N GLN A 142 3.87 2.01 -15.29
CA GLN A 142 2.52 2.27 -14.79
C GLN A 142 2.16 1.38 -13.59
N LYS A 143 2.53 0.10 -13.63
CA LYS A 143 2.30 -0.86 -12.54
C LYS A 143 3.46 -0.96 -11.55
N GLN A 144 4.49 -0.11 -11.69
CA GLN A 144 5.68 -0.09 -10.83
C GLN A 144 6.36 -1.47 -10.75
N ILE A 145 6.40 -2.21 -11.86
CA ILE A 145 7.02 -3.54 -11.95
C ILE A 145 8.54 -3.38 -12.05
N LEU A 146 8.99 -2.57 -13.02
CA LEU A 146 10.41 -2.31 -13.28
C LEU A 146 10.69 -0.82 -13.20
N GLN A 147 11.88 -0.48 -12.73
CA GLN A 147 12.38 0.90 -12.70
C GLN A 147 13.83 0.94 -13.15
N VAL A 148 14.18 2.01 -13.85
CA VAL A 148 15.58 2.38 -14.10
C VAL A 148 15.92 3.50 -13.14
N HIS A 149 16.78 3.24 -12.17
CA HIS A 149 17.22 4.30 -11.26
C HIS A 149 18.11 5.28 -12.03
N HIS A 150 17.67 6.52 -12.13
CA HIS A 150 18.39 7.56 -12.86
C HIS A 150 19.82 7.71 -12.34
N PRO A 151 20.82 7.71 -13.23
CA PRO A 151 22.19 8.00 -12.87
C PRO A 151 22.39 9.49 -12.51
N GLU A 152 23.62 9.88 -12.17
CA GLU A 152 23.95 11.27 -11.83
C GLU A 152 23.62 12.24 -12.98
N LEU A 153 23.43 13.53 -12.65
CA LEU A 153 23.08 14.58 -13.61
C LEU A 153 24.08 14.63 -14.78
N GLY A 154 23.58 14.41 -16.00
CA GLY A 154 24.37 14.41 -17.24
C GLY A 154 24.69 13.04 -17.80
N GLU A 155 24.42 11.95 -17.06
CA GLU A 155 24.59 10.59 -17.56
C GLU A 155 23.41 10.11 -18.43
N PRO A 156 23.65 9.20 -19.41
CA PRO A 156 22.59 8.63 -20.23
C PRO A 156 21.53 7.90 -19.38
N PRO A 157 20.22 8.11 -19.61
CA PRO A 157 19.17 7.52 -18.78
C PRO A 157 19.24 5.98 -18.66
N MET A 158 19.66 5.29 -19.72
CA MET A 158 19.75 3.83 -19.77
C MET A 158 20.98 3.27 -19.03
N SER A 159 21.95 4.10 -18.68
CA SER A 159 23.07 3.69 -17.80
C SER A 159 22.60 3.37 -16.38
N GLY A 160 21.39 3.82 -16.01
CA GLY A 160 20.79 3.55 -14.71
C GLY A 160 20.54 2.07 -14.42
N ARG A 161 20.61 1.70 -13.14
CA ARG A 161 20.38 0.33 -12.68
C ARG A 161 18.92 -0.07 -12.92
N LEU A 162 18.71 -1.18 -13.62
CA LEU A 162 17.40 -1.78 -13.84
C LEU A 162 17.04 -2.66 -12.63
N THR A 163 15.92 -2.37 -11.98
CA THR A 163 15.45 -3.10 -10.80
C THR A 163 14.01 -3.52 -10.94
N MET A 164 13.67 -4.64 -10.31
CA MET A 164 12.29 -5.08 -10.10
C MET A 164 11.82 -4.63 -8.72
N ALA A 165 10.56 -4.19 -8.62
CA ALA A 165 9.99 -3.86 -7.32
C ALA A 165 9.83 -5.13 -6.46
N GLN A 166 10.16 -5.01 -5.16
CA GLN A 166 10.22 -6.14 -4.24
C GLN A 166 8.91 -6.95 -4.19
N ASP A 167 7.75 -6.29 -4.26
CA ASP A 167 6.46 -6.95 -4.23
C ASP A 167 6.29 -7.97 -5.38
N TYR A 168 6.86 -7.69 -6.56
CA TYR A 168 6.85 -8.61 -7.70
C TYR A 168 7.92 -9.71 -7.57
N VAL A 169 9.07 -9.40 -6.97
CA VAL A 169 10.06 -10.42 -6.58
C VAL A 169 9.40 -11.42 -5.63
N ASP A 170 8.74 -10.96 -4.57
CA ASP A 170 8.03 -11.82 -3.62
C ASP A 170 6.91 -12.62 -4.30
N LEU A 171 6.15 -11.98 -5.19
CA LEU A 171 5.10 -12.64 -5.97
C LEU A 171 5.65 -13.78 -6.83
N PHE A 172 6.72 -13.55 -7.59
CA PHE A 172 7.27 -14.54 -8.51
C PHE A 172 8.05 -15.65 -7.79
N LEU A 173 8.69 -15.34 -6.66
CA LEU A 173 9.50 -16.32 -5.92
C LEU A 173 8.67 -17.10 -4.88
N GLN A 174 7.70 -16.45 -4.24
CA GLN A 174 6.93 -17.03 -3.11
C GLN A 174 5.45 -17.26 -3.44
N GLY A 175 4.97 -16.80 -4.60
CA GLY A 175 3.57 -16.90 -4.99
C GLY A 175 2.64 -15.93 -4.25
N ARG A 176 3.17 -15.03 -3.43
CA ARG A 176 2.40 -14.05 -2.65
C ARG A 176 3.14 -12.72 -2.55
N THR A 177 2.41 -11.62 -2.59
CA THR A 177 2.96 -10.30 -2.28
C THR A 177 2.98 -10.10 -0.77
N LEU A 178 4.12 -9.69 -0.22
CA LEU A 178 4.17 -9.24 1.17
C LEU A 178 3.67 -7.78 1.24
N PRO A 179 2.80 -7.43 2.21
CA PRO A 179 2.45 -6.03 2.43
C PRO A 179 3.72 -5.28 2.86
N PRO A 180 3.96 -4.04 2.38
CA PRO A 180 5.09 -3.25 2.83
C PRO A 180 5.05 -3.07 4.35
N HIS A 181 6.20 -3.26 4.98
CA HIS A 181 6.37 -3.01 6.39
C HIS A 181 6.44 -1.51 6.67
N PHE A 182 5.81 -1.11 7.77
CA PHE A 182 5.91 0.25 8.30
C PHE A 182 7.39 0.59 8.57
N SER A 183 7.87 1.69 7.99
CA SER A 183 9.24 2.16 8.14
C SER A 183 9.32 3.66 7.84
N THR A 184 10.47 4.27 8.09
CA THR A 184 10.71 5.68 7.70
C THR A 184 10.54 5.89 6.19
N GLN A 185 10.85 4.88 5.37
CA GLN A 185 10.71 4.89 3.91
C GLN A 185 9.27 4.63 3.43
N PHE A 186 8.41 4.08 4.30
CA PHE A 186 7.02 3.78 4.01
C PHE A 186 6.16 4.05 5.26
N PRO A 187 5.70 5.30 5.46
CA PRO A 187 5.06 5.77 6.70
C PRO A 187 3.58 5.37 6.78
N ALA A 188 3.25 4.13 6.41
CA ALA A 188 1.89 3.63 6.43
C ALA A 188 1.81 2.18 6.90
N GLN A 189 0.76 1.87 7.65
CA GLN A 189 0.50 0.55 8.22
C GLN A 189 -0.82 0.02 7.66
N ARG A 190 -0.82 -1.22 7.15
CA ARG A 190 -2.06 -1.89 6.75
C ARG A 190 -2.94 -2.10 7.98
N ILE A 191 -4.20 -1.66 7.90
CA ILE A 191 -5.22 -1.93 8.90
C ILE A 191 -6.26 -2.89 8.32
N ALA A 192 -6.72 -3.82 9.16
CA ALA A 192 -7.72 -4.82 8.81
C ALA A 192 -8.54 -5.17 10.06
N THR A 193 -9.71 -5.77 9.86
CA THR A 193 -10.60 -6.20 10.95
C THR A 193 -11.27 -7.52 10.61
N ASP A 194 -11.42 -8.37 11.62
CA ASP A 194 -12.20 -9.61 11.51
C ASP A 194 -13.70 -9.36 11.69
N MET A 195 -14.08 -8.19 12.23
CA MET A 195 -15.48 -7.77 12.40
C MET A 195 -16.22 -7.63 11.07
N VAL A 196 -17.55 -7.67 11.14
CA VAL A 196 -18.48 -7.47 10.03
C VAL A 196 -19.35 -6.23 10.25
N TRP A 197 -20.14 -5.83 9.25
CA TRP A 197 -21.03 -4.66 9.38
C TRP A 197 -22.00 -4.77 10.58
N ASP A 198 -22.45 -5.97 10.93
CA ASP A 198 -23.38 -6.20 12.04
C ASP A 198 -22.73 -5.95 13.43
N ASP A 199 -21.40 -5.94 13.49
CA ASP A 199 -20.65 -5.60 14.71
C ASP A 199 -20.49 -4.08 14.88
N LEU A 200 -20.73 -3.30 13.82
CA LEU A 200 -20.62 -1.85 13.82
C LEU A 200 -22.00 -1.21 14.04
N VAL A 201 -22.12 -0.46 15.13
CA VAL A 201 -23.33 0.32 15.42
C VAL A 201 -23.09 1.78 15.05
N LEU A 202 -23.85 2.27 14.06
CA LEU A 202 -23.87 3.67 13.64
C LEU A 202 -25.32 4.17 13.53
N ASN A 203 -25.48 5.48 13.61
CA ASN A 203 -26.76 6.10 13.31
C ASN A 203 -27.11 5.95 11.82
N SER A 204 -28.40 6.05 11.50
CA SER A 204 -28.91 5.84 10.14
C SER A 204 -28.27 6.77 9.12
N GLN A 205 -28.02 8.03 9.49
CA GLN A 205 -27.42 9.02 8.60
C GLN A 205 -25.97 8.66 8.22
N ALA A 206 -25.12 8.29 9.19
CA ALA A 206 -23.76 7.88 8.87
C ALA A 206 -23.74 6.60 8.02
N LEU A 207 -24.62 5.65 8.33
CA LEU A 207 -24.75 4.40 7.56
C LEU A 207 -25.12 4.67 6.09
N GLU A 208 -26.06 5.57 5.82
CA GLU A 208 -26.45 5.96 4.46
C GLU A 208 -25.28 6.59 3.69
N GLN A 209 -24.57 7.54 4.32
CA GLN A 209 -23.39 8.17 3.70
C GLN A 209 -22.24 7.19 3.45
N ILE A 210 -22.08 6.17 4.29
CA ILE A 210 -21.09 5.09 4.07
C ILE A 210 -21.50 4.24 2.86
N ARG A 211 -22.79 3.91 2.72
CA ARG A 211 -23.30 3.17 1.55
C ARG A 211 -23.13 3.96 0.25
N ASP A 212 -23.30 5.27 0.29
CA ASP A 212 -23.01 6.13 -0.87
C ASP A 212 -21.53 6.06 -1.27
N LEU A 213 -20.64 6.04 -0.28
CA LEU A 213 -19.21 5.89 -0.48
C LEU A 213 -18.87 4.51 -1.07
N GLU A 214 -19.46 3.42 -0.55
CA GLU A 214 -19.31 2.06 -1.13
C GLU A 214 -19.80 2.00 -2.58
N THR A 215 -20.95 2.60 -2.85
CA THR A 215 -21.53 2.71 -4.19
C THR A 215 -20.56 3.41 -5.13
N TRP A 216 -19.95 4.52 -4.70
CA TRP A 216 -18.90 5.17 -5.48
C TRP A 216 -17.71 4.24 -5.72
N LEU A 217 -17.21 3.51 -4.72
CA LEU A 217 -16.05 2.64 -4.90
C LEU A 217 -16.31 1.55 -5.94
N ILE A 218 -17.51 0.97 -5.95
CA ILE A 218 -17.89 -0.11 -6.85
C ILE A 218 -18.12 0.43 -8.27
N HIS A 219 -18.83 1.55 -8.42
CA HIS A 219 -19.28 2.05 -9.72
C HIS A 219 -18.39 3.13 -10.34
N SER A 220 -17.39 3.64 -9.62
CA SER A 220 -16.47 4.67 -10.13
C SER A 220 -15.79 4.30 -11.47
N PRO A 221 -15.30 3.07 -11.70
CA PRO A 221 -14.72 2.70 -12.99
C PRO A 221 -15.71 2.88 -14.16
N THR A 222 -16.93 2.36 -14.02
CA THR A 222 -18.01 2.51 -15.01
C THR A 222 -18.40 3.97 -15.21
N LEU A 223 -18.59 4.72 -14.11
CA LEU A 223 -18.95 6.14 -14.17
C LEU A 223 -17.89 6.98 -14.91
N LEU A 224 -16.61 6.75 -14.61
CA LEU A 224 -15.52 7.54 -15.19
C LEU A 224 -15.21 7.13 -16.62
N GLN A 225 -15.20 5.83 -16.92
CA GLN A 225 -14.77 5.28 -18.21
C GLN A 225 -15.94 5.12 -19.20
N GLU A 226 -16.98 4.37 -18.82
CA GLU A 226 -18.09 4.03 -19.72
C GLU A 226 -19.03 5.24 -19.93
N TRP A 227 -19.33 5.98 -18.86
CA TRP A 227 -20.20 7.16 -18.94
C TRP A 227 -19.43 8.45 -19.28
N GLY A 228 -18.11 8.36 -19.45
CA GLY A 228 -17.28 9.47 -19.91
C GLY A 228 -17.14 10.64 -18.93
N MET A 229 -17.47 10.46 -17.65
CA MET A 229 -17.44 11.53 -16.64
C MET A 229 -16.01 11.93 -16.21
N LYS A 230 -14.98 11.19 -16.64
CA LYS A 230 -13.56 11.49 -16.34
C LYS A 230 -13.12 12.92 -16.69
N ARG A 231 -13.73 13.56 -17.70
CA ARG A 231 -13.41 14.95 -18.09
C ARG A 231 -14.06 16.01 -17.19
N LYS A 232 -15.11 15.64 -16.45
CA LYS A 232 -15.93 16.55 -15.65
C LYS A 232 -15.66 16.42 -14.15
N LEU A 233 -15.21 15.24 -13.71
CA LEU A 233 -14.96 14.95 -12.31
C LEU A 233 -13.47 14.99 -11.99
N LYS A 234 -13.13 15.46 -10.80
CA LYS A 234 -11.78 15.33 -10.27
C LYS A 234 -11.46 13.86 -9.98
N PRO A 235 -10.19 13.44 -10.11
CA PRO A 235 -9.77 12.09 -9.74
C PRO A 235 -9.99 11.81 -8.25
N GLY A 236 -10.29 10.54 -7.97
CA GLY A 236 -10.46 10.00 -6.63
C GLY A 236 -11.70 10.49 -5.87
N TYR A 237 -11.80 10.06 -4.62
CA TYR A 237 -12.87 10.45 -3.70
C TYR A 237 -12.30 10.70 -2.32
N ARG A 238 -12.80 11.73 -1.66
CA ARG A 238 -12.30 12.21 -0.37
C ARG A 238 -13.46 12.26 0.60
N ALA A 239 -13.32 11.50 1.68
CA ALA A 239 -14.25 11.48 2.79
C ALA A 239 -13.58 12.03 4.05
N LEU A 240 -14.32 12.84 4.81
CA LEU A 240 -13.92 13.29 6.14
C LEU A 240 -14.82 12.63 7.19
N PHE A 241 -14.24 11.80 8.05
CA PHE A 241 -14.90 11.22 9.21
C PHE A 241 -14.60 12.09 10.42
N TYR A 242 -15.64 12.63 11.07
CA TYR A 242 -15.44 13.46 12.26
C TYR A 242 -16.38 13.08 13.38
N GLY A 243 -15.94 13.29 14.61
CA GLY A 243 -16.71 13.00 15.81
C GLY A 243 -15.83 12.57 16.98
N PRO A 244 -16.40 12.33 18.16
CA PRO A 244 -15.65 11.93 19.35
C PRO A 244 -14.73 10.71 19.11
N PRO A 245 -13.64 10.56 19.87
CA PRO A 245 -12.85 9.33 19.83
C PRO A 245 -13.72 8.13 20.23
N GLY A 246 -13.41 6.94 19.72
CA GLY A 246 -14.10 5.71 20.11
C GLY A 246 -15.46 5.44 19.45
N THR A 247 -15.88 6.23 18.46
CA THR A 247 -17.15 6.08 17.73
C THR A 247 -17.06 5.22 16.46
N GLY A 248 -15.95 4.52 16.23
CA GLY A 248 -15.84 3.55 15.14
C GLY A 248 -15.31 4.07 13.80
N LYS A 249 -14.70 5.26 13.74
CA LYS A 249 -14.13 5.84 12.50
C LYS A 249 -13.12 4.89 11.80
N THR A 250 -12.12 4.41 12.52
CA THR A 250 -11.07 3.51 12.01
C THR A 250 -11.62 2.11 11.68
N LEU A 251 -12.57 1.61 12.48
CA LEU A 251 -13.26 0.35 12.22
C LEU A 251 -14.06 0.43 10.91
N THR A 252 -14.80 1.53 10.71
CA THR A 252 -15.56 1.80 9.49
C THR A 252 -14.67 1.81 8.26
N ALA A 253 -13.52 2.50 8.30
CA ALA A 253 -12.57 2.49 7.19
C ALA A 253 -12.07 1.07 6.86
N SER A 254 -11.78 0.27 7.90
CA SER A 254 -11.34 -1.12 7.74
C SER A 254 -12.44 -2.01 7.14
N LEU A 255 -13.70 -1.81 7.54
CA LEU A 255 -14.86 -2.52 6.98
C LEU A 255 -15.08 -2.14 5.50
N ILE A 256 -15.03 -0.86 5.14
CA ILE A 256 -15.11 -0.42 3.74
C ILE A 256 -14.06 -1.14 2.89
N GLY A 257 -12.82 -1.23 3.36
CA GLY A 257 -11.77 -1.99 2.68
C GLY A 257 -12.11 -3.47 2.51
N LYS A 258 -12.54 -4.13 3.60
CA LYS A 258 -12.94 -5.54 3.59
C LYS A 258 -14.05 -5.83 2.58
N TYR A 259 -15.12 -5.04 2.58
CA TYR A 259 -16.29 -5.26 1.70
C TYR A 259 -16.07 -4.84 0.25
N THR A 260 -15.12 -3.93 0.00
CA THR A 260 -14.75 -3.54 -1.38
C THR A 260 -13.53 -4.30 -1.93
N GLY A 261 -12.96 -5.23 -1.15
CA GLY A 261 -11.79 -6.01 -1.54
C GLY A 261 -10.51 -5.16 -1.70
N ARG A 262 -10.40 -4.06 -0.96
CA ARG A 262 -9.29 -3.11 -1.02
C ARG A 262 -8.52 -3.08 0.29
N ASP A 263 -7.19 -3.09 0.20
CA ASP A 263 -6.36 -2.86 1.37
C ASP A 263 -6.49 -1.42 1.86
N VAL A 264 -6.52 -1.26 3.19
CA VAL A 264 -6.55 0.04 3.85
C VAL A 264 -5.22 0.29 4.51
N TYR A 265 -4.59 1.41 4.18
CA TYR A 265 -3.32 1.84 4.80
C TYR A 265 -3.57 3.06 5.65
N ARG A 266 -3.36 2.92 6.96
CA ARG A 266 -3.30 4.04 7.90
C ARG A 266 -1.95 4.73 7.76
N VAL A 267 -1.96 5.98 7.33
CA VAL A 267 -0.76 6.82 7.20
C VAL A 267 -0.50 7.51 8.53
N ASP A 268 0.73 7.40 9.03
CA ASP A 268 1.16 8.07 10.24
C ASP A 268 1.63 9.50 9.91
N LEU A 269 0.79 10.48 10.23
CA LEU A 269 1.05 11.88 9.95
C LEU A 269 2.22 12.43 10.76
N SER A 270 2.52 11.87 11.94
CA SER A 270 3.63 12.33 12.78
C SER A 270 5.00 12.01 12.14
N MET A 271 5.10 10.89 11.42
CA MET A 271 6.30 10.54 10.64
C MET A 271 6.45 11.40 9.39
N VAL A 272 5.32 11.83 8.81
CA VAL A 272 5.28 12.67 7.61
C VAL A 272 5.71 14.12 7.87
N VAL A 273 5.72 14.58 9.13
CA VAL A 273 6.15 15.95 9.50
C VAL A 273 7.50 15.92 10.24
N SER A 274 8.32 14.89 9.99
CA SER A 274 9.57 14.66 10.72
C SER A 274 10.78 15.44 10.14
N LYS A 275 11.86 15.52 10.94
CA LYS A 275 13.01 16.46 10.83
C LYS A 275 13.87 16.38 9.55
N PHE A 276 13.58 15.51 8.60
CA PHE A 276 14.43 15.27 7.42
C PHE A 276 13.77 15.81 6.15
N ILE A 277 14.07 17.07 5.86
CA ILE A 277 13.56 17.82 4.70
C ILE A 277 13.92 17.08 3.40
N GLY A 278 12.92 16.74 2.59
CA GLY A 278 13.07 16.14 1.24
C GLY A 278 12.97 14.61 1.17
N GLU A 279 13.42 13.88 2.19
CA GLU A 279 13.20 12.42 2.24
C GLU A 279 11.71 12.10 2.43
N THR A 280 11.01 12.91 3.22
CA THR A 280 9.58 12.75 3.48
C THR A 280 8.73 12.90 2.21
N GLU A 281 9.03 13.88 1.34
CA GLU A 281 8.31 14.06 0.08
C GLU A 281 8.51 12.86 -0.86
N LYS A 282 9.73 12.32 -0.93
CA LYS A 282 10.02 11.12 -1.72
C LYS A 282 9.27 9.90 -1.20
N ASN A 283 9.21 9.73 0.12
CA ASN A 283 8.52 8.62 0.77
C ASN A 283 7.00 8.72 0.58
N LEU A 284 6.42 9.92 0.72
CA LEU A 284 5.03 10.20 0.38
C LEU A 284 4.75 9.95 -1.11
N ALA A 285 5.60 10.44 -2.01
CA ALA A 285 5.45 10.22 -3.44
C ALA A 285 5.37 8.72 -3.77
N ASN A 286 6.28 7.92 -3.19
CA ASN A 286 6.31 6.47 -3.30
C ASN A 286 5.06 5.80 -2.70
N LEU A 287 4.62 6.21 -1.51
CA LEU A 287 3.39 5.72 -0.87
C LEU A 287 2.18 5.90 -1.78
N PHE A 288 1.96 7.11 -2.28
CA PHE A 288 0.83 7.41 -3.18
C PHE A 288 0.96 6.68 -4.52
N ALA A 289 2.16 6.54 -5.08
CA ALA A 289 2.38 5.78 -6.31
C ALA A 289 2.05 4.28 -6.14
N LYS A 290 2.46 3.68 -5.02
CA LYS A 290 2.08 2.30 -4.66
C LYS A 290 0.58 2.16 -4.40
N ALA A 291 -0.02 3.13 -3.73
CA ALA A 291 -1.45 3.14 -3.47
C ALA A 291 -2.25 3.20 -4.77
N GLU A 292 -1.83 4.02 -5.74
CA GLU A 292 -2.48 4.17 -7.04
C GLU A 292 -2.39 2.88 -7.87
N SER A 293 -1.20 2.26 -7.93
CA SER A 293 -1.01 1.03 -8.70
C SER A 293 -1.79 -0.17 -8.13
N LYS A 294 -2.06 -0.18 -6.83
CA LYS A 294 -2.76 -1.26 -6.12
C LYS A 294 -4.22 -0.94 -5.74
N GLY A 295 -4.70 0.27 -6.01
CA GLY A 295 -6.06 0.69 -5.67
C GLY A 295 -6.34 0.72 -4.17
N TRP A 296 -5.37 1.12 -3.34
CA TRP A 296 -5.50 1.14 -1.89
C TRP A 296 -6.45 2.24 -1.39
N ILE A 297 -7.03 2.03 -0.22
CA ILE A 297 -7.70 3.09 0.54
C ILE A 297 -6.65 3.71 1.47
N LEU A 298 -6.48 5.02 1.40
CA LEU A 298 -5.58 5.75 2.30
C LEU A 298 -6.39 6.35 3.45
N PHE A 299 -6.09 5.90 4.67
CA PHE A 299 -6.72 6.38 5.90
C PHE A 299 -5.73 7.27 6.65
N PHE A 300 -6.10 8.50 6.91
CA PHE A 300 -5.31 9.46 7.69
C PHE A 300 -6.02 9.69 9.01
N ASP A 301 -5.45 9.17 10.10
CA ASP A 301 -5.98 9.37 11.45
C ASP A 301 -5.44 10.68 12.04
N GLU A 302 -6.14 11.23 13.05
CA GLU A 302 -5.72 12.48 13.73
C GLU A 302 -5.47 13.65 12.77
N ALA A 303 -6.30 13.78 11.76
CA ALA A 303 -6.12 14.79 10.71
C ALA A 303 -6.19 16.24 11.26
N ASP A 304 -6.74 16.45 12.46
CA ASP A 304 -6.65 17.73 13.16
C ASP A 304 -5.20 18.18 13.41
N ALA A 305 -4.22 17.27 13.49
CA ALA A 305 -2.80 17.63 13.56
C ALA A 305 -2.29 18.34 12.29
N LEU A 306 -2.90 18.06 11.12
CA LEU A 306 -2.58 18.75 9.87
C LEU A 306 -3.30 20.09 9.73
N PHE A 307 -4.45 20.22 10.39
CA PHE A 307 -5.41 21.30 10.12
C PHE A 307 -5.60 22.26 11.29
N GLY A 308 -4.93 22.02 12.42
CA GLY A 308 -4.87 22.96 13.54
C GLY A 308 -4.55 24.35 13.02
N LYS A 309 -5.25 25.37 13.54
CA LYS A 309 -5.09 26.78 13.15
C LYS A 309 -3.61 27.05 12.97
N ARG A 310 -3.19 27.31 11.71
CA ARG A 310 -1.81 27.59 11.32
C ARG A 310 -1.17 28.38 12.45
N THR A 311 -0.19 27.80 13.14
CA THR A 311 0.54 28.55 14.16
C THR A 311 1.06 29.80 13.46
N ASN A 312 0.78 30.98 14.05
CA ASN A 312 1.32 32.23 13.53
C ASN A 312 2.82 32.01 13.35
N VAL A 313 3.27 32.08 12.10
CA VAL A 313 4.64 31.77 11.69
C VAL A 313 5.58 32.61 12.54
N ARG A 314 6.21 32.00 13.54
CA ARG A 314 7.19 32.66 14.41
C ARG A 314 8.60 32.23 14.04
N ASP A 315 8.77 30.98 13.60
CA ASP A 315 10.08 30.40 13.28
C ASP A 315 10.17 29.79 11.87
N ALA A 316 11.40 29.62 11.38
CA ALA A 316 11.66 28.96 10.10
C ALA A 316 11.15 27.51 10.06
N HIS A 317 11.17 26.80 11.20
CA HIS A 317 10.60 25.45 11.34
C HIS A 317 9.10 25.40 11.02
N ASP A 318 8.32 26.42 11.40
CA ASP A 318 6.88 26.48 11.11
C ASP A 318 6.62 26.62 9.60
N LYS A 319 7.49 27.30 8.85
CA LYS A 319 7.35 27.44 7.40
C LYS A 319 7.52 26.10 6.68
N TYR A 320 8.49 25.30 7.10
CA TYR A 320 8.75 23.98 6.50
C TYR A 320 7.62 22.99 6.79
N ALA A 321 7.12 22.95 8.04
CA ALA A 321 5.98 22.11 8.38
C ALA A 321 4.73 22.46 7.55
N ASN A 322 4.47 23.76 7.31
CA ASN A 322 3.37 24.20 6.46
C ASN A 322 3.55 23.80 4.98
N GLN A 323 4.79 23.74 4.48
CA GLN A 323 5.09 23.29 3.12
C GLN A 323 4.86 21.78 2.95
N GLU A 324 5.27 20.96 3.93
CA GLU A 324 5.04 19.52 3.92
C GLU A 324 3.54 19.18 3.98
N VAL A 325 2.78 19.87 4.83
CA VAL A 325 1.32 19.75 4.87
C VAL A 325 0.71 20.15 3.52
N SER A 326 1.18 21.23 2.90
CA SER A 326 0.71 21.66 1.58
C SER A 326 0.98 20.60 0.50
N TYR A 327 2.17 19.99 0.52
CA TYR A 327 2.52 18.90 -0.37
C TYR A 327 1.63 17.68 -0.16
N LEU A 328 1.42 17.26 1.10
CA LEU A 328 0.53 16.15 1.44
C LEU A 328 -0.89 16.41 0.92
N LEU A 329 -1.42 17.61 1.12
CA LEU A 329 -2.74 17.99 0.61
C LEU A 329 -2.82 17.92 -0.91
N GLN A 330 -1.79 18.37 -1.62
CA GLN A 330 -1.72 18.24 -3.08
C GLN A 330 -1.69 16.76 -3.52
N ARG A 331 -1.02 15.88 -2.77
CA ARG A 331 -1.02 14.44 -3.05
C ARG A 331 -2.39 13.81 -2.78
N VAL A 332 -3.06 14.18 -1.69
CA VAL A 332 -4.45 13.78 -1.40
C VAL A 332 -5.40 14.24 -2.52
N GLU A 333 -5.19 15.43 -3.08
CA GLU A 333 -5.99 15.98 -4.20
C GLU A 333 -5.70 15.37 -5.57
N SER A 334 -4.51 14.83 -5.78
CA SER A 334 -4.15 14.19 -7.05
C SER A 334 -4.38 12.68 -7.03
N TYR A 335 -4.47 12.07 -5.85
CA TYR A 335 -4.72 10.64 -5.71
C TYR A 335 -6.05 10.22 -6.34
N ASN A 336 -6.01 9.21 -7.20
CA ASN A 336 -7.16 8.69 -7.93
C ASN A 336 -7.66 7.37 -7.30
N GLY A 337 -7.76 7.39 -5.97
CA GLY A 337 -8.42 6.37 -5.16
C GLY A 337 -9.26 7.01 -4.05
N LEU A 338 -9.60 6.22 -3.03
CA LEU A 338 -10.31 6.73 -1.86
C LEU A 338 -9.33 7.21 -0.80
N VAL A 339 -9.50 8.45 -0.37
CA VAL A 339 -8.86 8.99 0.83
C VAL A 339 -9.92 9.22 1.90
N ILE A 340 -9.68 8.68 3.10
CA ILE A 340 -10.48 8.93 4.29
C ILE A 340 -9.59 9.69 5.29
N LEU A 341 -10.02 10.89 5.68
CA LEU A 341 -9.41 11.61 6.78
C LEU A 341 -10.30 11.47 8.01
N ALA A 342 -9.74 11.15 9.17
CA ALA A 342 -10.45 11.08 10.44
C ALA A 342 -9.97 12.20 11.37
N SER A 343 -10.91 12.89 12.01
CA SER A 343 -10.59 13.93 12.99
C SER A 343 -11.52 13.88 14.19
N ASN A 344 -11.01 14.29 15.35
CA ASN A 344 -11.81 14.40 16.57
C ASN A 344 -12.55 15.74 16.70
N LEU A 345 -12.15 16.79 15.95
CA LEU A 345 -12.63 18.17 16.13
C LEU A 345 -12.99 18.82 14.79
N LYS A 346 -14.30 18.97 14.50
CA LYS A 346 -14.77 19.69 13.31
C LYS A 346 -14.40 21.18 13.34
N SER A 347 -14.40 21.81 14.51
CA SER A 347 -14.25 23.27 14.69
C SER A 347 -12.88 23.82 14.29
N ASN A 348 -11.88 22.94 14.11
CA ASN A 348 -10.52 23.34 13.78
C ASN A 348 -10.22 23.26 12.27
N ILE A 349 -11.17 22.79 11.46
CA ILE A 349 -10.97 22.62 10.02
C ILE A 349 -11.56 23.82 9.26
N ASP A 350 -10.74 24.50 8.47
CA ASP A 350 -11.15 25.65 7.64
C ASP A 350 -12.18 25.26 6.57
N GLU A 351 -13.11 26.18 6.28
CA GLU A 351 -14.19 25.99 5.31
C GLU A 351 -13.65 25.72 3.89
N ALA A 352 -12.55 26.38 3.51
CA ALA A 352 -11.91 26.16 2.21
C ALA A 352 -11.40 24.72 2.05
N PHE A 353 -11.04 24.06 3.16
CA PHE A 353 -10.62 22.67 3.16
C PHE A 353 -11.82 21.71 3.10
N MET A 354 -12.88 22.00 3.84
CA MET A 354 -14.12 21.22 3.82
C MET A 354 -14.71 21.09 2.40
N ARG A 355 -14.60 22.15 1.57
CA ARG A 355 -15.04 22.15 0.17
C ARG A 355 -14.29 21.17 -0.75
N ARG A 356 -13.17 20.58 -0.30
CA ARG A 356 -12.38 19.60 -1.07
C ARG A 356 -12.89 18.17 -0.90
N PHE A 357 -13.72 17.92 0.11
CA PHE A 357 -14.34 16.63 0.38
C PHE A 357 -15.64 16.48 -0.39
N GLN A 358 -15.86 15.27 -0.89
CA GLN A 358 -17.12 14.92 -1.54
C GLN A 358 -18.16 14.56 -0.47
N THR A 359 -17.72 13.90 0.60
CA THR A 359 -18.58 13.47 1.70
C THR A 359 -17.94 13.77 3.04
N ILE A 360 -18.77 14.24 3.97
CA ILE A 360 -18.38 14.57 5.33
C ILE A 360 -19.33 13.84 6.26
N ILE A 361 -18.82 12.83 6.96
CA ILE A 361 -19.60 11.90 7.78
C ILE A 361 -19.38 12.22 9.25
N TYR A 362 -20.49 12.48 9.95
CA TYR A 362 -20.48 12.68 11.39
C TYR A 362 -20.70 11.37 12.12
N PHE A 363 -19.80 11.04 13.05
CA PHE A 363 -19.90 9.91 13.95
C PHE A 363 -20.25 10.43 15.36
N PRO A 364 -21.54 10.63 15.68
CA PRO A 364 -21.95 11.09 17.00
C PRO A 364 -21.61 10.07 18.09
N ALA A 365 -21.64 10.51 19.35
CA ALA A 365 -21.71 9.57 20.46
C ALA A 365 -23.01 8.76 20.35
N PRO A 366 -22.98 7.44 20.63
CA PRO A 366 -24.14 6.58 20.44
C PRO A 366 -25.28 6.94 21.38
N ASP A 367 -26.52 6.89 20.90
CA ASP A 367 -27.72 7.07 21.70
C ASP A 367 -27.98 5.86 22.63
N ARG A 368 -29.04 5.92 23.44
CA ARG A 368 -29.37 4.83 24.38
C ARG A 368 -29.58 3.47 23.67
N LYS A 369 -30.28 3.45 22.54
CA LYS A 369 -30.60 2.21 21.81
C LYS A 369 -29.33 1.65 21.16
N GLU A 370 -28.52 2.52 20.59
CA GLU A 370 -27.22 2.18 20.01
C GLU A 370 -26.25 1.65 21.08
N ARG A 371 -26.18 2.28 22.26
CA ARG A 371 -25.38 1.79 23.40
C ARG A 371 -25.85 0.43 23.90
N LEU A 372 -27.16 0.20 24.00
CA LEU A 372 -27.68 -1.12 24.37
C LEU A 372 -27.24 -2.17 23.35
N ARG A 373 -27.30 -1.85 22.06
CA ARG A 373 -26.84 -2.76 21.01
C ARG A 373 -25.33 -3.04 21.11
N LEU A 374 -24.52 -2.01 21.36
CA LEU A 374 -23.09 -2.16 21.59
C LEU A 374 -22.80 -3.08 22.78
N TRP A 375 -23.49 -2.92 23.90
CA TRP A 375 -23.37 -3.81 25.06
C TRP A 375 -23.70 -5.27 24.73
N GLN A 376 -24.77 -5.51 23.96
CA GLN A 376 -25.16 -6.86 23.55
C GLN A 376 -24.14 -7.54 22.65
N LEU A 377 -23.43 -6.77 21.82
CA LEU A 377 -22.42 -7.28 20.88
C LEU A 377 -21.03 -7.42 21.51
N ALA A 378 -20.76 -6.71 22.61
CA ALA A 378 -19.40 -6.62 23.17
C ALA A 378 -18.93 -7.90 23.88
N PHE A 379 -19.85 -8.73 24.38
CA PHE A 379 -19.49 -9.92 25.16
C PHE A 379 -19.21 -11.14 24.27
N PRO A 380 -18.11 -11.88 24.49
CA PRO A 380 -17.87 -13.16 23.84
C PRO A 380 -18.94 -14.20 24.20
N ALA A 381 -19.19 -15.15 23.28
CA ALA A 381 -20.23 -16.17 23.45
C ALA A 381 -20.06 -17.07 24.69
N GLN A 382 -18.83 -17.28 25.15
CA GLN A 382 -18.53 -18.09 26.34
C GLN A 382 -18.77 -17.36 27.68
N VAL A 383 -18.98 -16.04 27.65
CA VAL A 383 -19.14 -15.24 28.86
C VAL A 383 -20.59 -15.32 29.34
N VAL A 384 -20.76 -15.57 30.64
CA VAL A 384 -22.04 -15.52 31.33
C VAL A 384 -22.09 -14.23 32.15
N LEU A 385 -23.20 -13.50 32.06
CA LEU A 385 -23.45 -12.33 32.90
C LEU A 385 -24.22 -12.76 34.14
N ASP A 386 -23.85 -12.20 35.29
CA ASP A 386 -24.65 -12.27 36.52
C ASP A 386 -26.07 -11.73 36.25
N ASP A 387 -27.10 -12.41 36.79
CA ASP A 387 -28.52 -12.04 36.64
C ASP A 387 -28.81 -10.61 37.13
N ALA A 388 -27.97 -10.07 38.02
CA ALA A 388 -28.07 -8.68 38.49
C ALA A 388 -27.67 -7.64 37.42
N ILE A 389 -27.04 -8.05 36.31
CA ILE A 389 -26.55 -7.15 35.26
C ILE A 389 -27.66 -6.87 34.24
N HIS A 390 -28.19 -5.65 34.29
CA HIS A 390 -29.18 -5.16 33.32
C HIS A 390 -28.53 -4.22 32.30
N LEU A 391 -28.20 -4.74 31.11
CA LEU A 391 -27.53 -3.96 30.05
C LEU A 391 -28.32 -2.71 29.62
N ALA A 392 -29.66 -2.76 29.68
CA ALA A 392 -30.52 -1.62 29.35
C ALA A 392 -30.38 -0.46 30.35
N GLU A 393 -30.11 -0.76 31.63
CA GLU A 393 -29.84 0.25 32.65
C GLU A 393 -28.45 0.87 32.46
N LEU A 394 -27.45 0.05 32.14
CA LEU A 394 -26.09 0.54 31.83
C LEU A 394 -26.09 1.48 30.62
N ALA A 395 -26.83 1.11 29.57
CA ALA A 395 -26.98 1.93 28.36
C ALA A 395 -27.70 3.26 28.64
N ASP A 396 -28.62 3.30 29.60
CA ASP A 396 -29.35 4.51 29.98
C ASP A 396 -28.49 5.41 30.88
N ARG A 397 -27.84 4.83 31.89
CA ARG A 397 -27.12 5.55 32.95
C ARG A 397 -25.78 6.13 32.50
N TYR A 398 -25.09 5.47 31.58
CA TYR A 398 -23.72 5.83 31.22
C TYR A 398 -23.59 6.20 29.74
N GLU A 399 -23.18 7.45 29.48
CA GLU A 399 -22.86 7.95 28.14
C GLU A 399 -21.48 7.47 27.69
N LEU A 400 -21.41 6.22 27.23
CA LEU A 400 -20.19 5.53 26.81
C LEU A 400 -20.13 5.40 25.29
N THR A 401 -18.93 5.52 24.73
CA THR A 401 -18.65 5.20 23.32
C THR A 401 -18.43 3.69 23.13
N GLY A 402 -18.38 3.23 21.88
CA GLY A 402 -18.08 1.82 21.59
C GLY A 402 -16.72 1.38 22.13
N ALA A 403 -15.70 2.23 22.03
CA ALA A 403 -14.40 1.94 22.62
C ALA A 403 -14.43 1.87 24.15
N ASP A 404 -15.19 2.76 24.81
CA ASP A 404 -15.34 2.72 26.27
C ASP A 404 -15.98 1.40 26.71
N ILE A 405 -17.05 0.97 26.03
CA ILE A 405 -17.75 -0.30 26.31
C ILE A 405 -16.80 -1.49 26.12
N LEU A 406 -16.04 -1.54 25.03
CA LEU A 406 -15.07 -2.62 24.79
C LEU A 406 -13.97 -2.66 25.85
N ASN A 407 -13.46 -1.52 26.31
CA ASN A 407 -12.48 -1.45 27.41
C ASN A 407 -13.08 -2.01 28.71
N ILE A 408 -14.34 -1.66 29.01
CA ILE A 408 -15.05 -2.15 30.20
C ILE A 408 -15.25 -3.67 30.13
N VAL A 409 -15.70 -4.19 28.99
CA VAL A 409 -15.89 -5.64 28.80
C VAL A 409 -14.55 -6.37 28.88
N GLN A 410 -13.51 -5.84 28.25
CA GLN A 410 -12.17 -6.42 28.31
C GLN A 410 -11.69 -6.56 29.75
N TYR A 411 -11.79 -5.50 30.55
CA TYR A 411 -11.40 -5.54 31.95
C TYR A 411 -12.23 -6.56 32.74
N SER A 412 -13.56 -6.56 32.53
CA SER A 412 -14.48 -7.46 33.24
C SER A 412 -14.18 -8.94 32.93
N CYS A 413 -13.86 -9.26 31.68
CA CYS A 413 -13.42 -10.59 31.26
C CYS A 413 -12.10 -10.99 31.91
N LEU A 414 -11.14 -10.06 32.07
CA LEU A 414 -9.87 -10.35 32.72
C LEU A 414 -10.05 -10.68 34.22
N GLU A 415 -10.97 -10.03 34.92
CA GLU A 415 -11.27 -10.36 36.32
C GLU A 415 -11.94 -11.74 36.45
N ALA A 416 -12.87 -12.10 35.54
CA ALA A 416 -13.44 -13.45 35.49
C ALA A 416 -12.37 -14.52 35.25
N LEU A 417 -11.49 -14.30 34.26
CA LEU A 417 -10.37 -15.20 33.97
C LEU A 417 -9.40 -15.34 35.14
N LYS A 418 -9.16 -14.26 35.89
CA LYS A 418 -8.31 -14.28 37.09
C LYS A 418 -8.88 -15.17 38.20
N ARG A 419 -10.21 -15.30 38.28
CA ARG A 419 -10.89 -16.26 39.19
C ARG A 419 -10.96 -17.68 38.63
N GLY A 420 -10.67 -17.86 37.33
CA GLY A 420 -10.79 -19.14 36.65
C GLY A 420 -12.21 -19.50 36.24
N ASP A 421 -13.10 -18.50 36.10
CA ASP A 421 -14.48 -18.69 35.65
C ASP A 421 -14.78 -17.87 34.38
N CYS A 422 -16.00 -18.01 33.87
CA CYS A 422 -16.53 -17.23 32.73
C CYS A 422 -17.68 -16.31 33.17
N LEU A 423 -17.83 -16.06 34.47
CA LEU A 423 -18.93 -15.29 35.05
C LEU A 423 -18.46 -13.86 35.31
N ILE A 424 -19.07 -12.89 34.62
CA ILE A 424 -18.88 -11.48 34.95
C ILE A 424 -19.86 -11.13 36.07
N GLN A 425 -19.31 -10.85 37.25
CA GLN A 425 -20.09 -10.43 38.42
C GLN A 425 -20.48 -8.95 38.27
N ALA A 426 -21.63 -8.56 38.81
CA ALA A 426 -22.08 -7.17 38.76
C ALA A 426 -21.07 -6.19 39.39
N SER A 427 -20.36 -6.64 40.43
CA SER A 427 -19.29 -5.85 41.08
C SER A 427 -18.13 -5.54 40.15
N ASP A 428 -17.70 -6.52 39.34
CA ASP A 428 -16.58 -6.33 38.41
C ASP A 428 -16.93 -5.31 37.33
N LEU A 429 -18.14 -5.44 36.77
CA LEU A 429 -18.62 -4.57 35.72
C LEU A 429 -18.75 -3.12 36.22
N LEU A 430 -19.30 -2.92 37.42
CA LEU A 430 -19.40 -1.60 38.03
C LEU A 430 -18.03 -0.97 38.34
N ILE A 431 -17.07 -1.77 38.83
CA ILE A 431 -15.69 -1.30 39.03
C ILE A 431 -15.09 -0.87 37.69
N SER A 432 -15.27 -1.67 36.66
CA SER A 432 -14.77 -1.40 35.30
C SER A 432 -15.35 -0.11 34.72
N VAL A 433 -16.67 0.09 34.83
CA VAL A 433 -17.35 1.33 34.42
C VAL A 433 -16.75 2.53 35.14
N ARG A 434 -16.57 2.46 36.47
CA ARG A 434 -15.99 3.56 37.25
C ARG A 434 -14.56 3.87 36.81
N ARG A 435 -13.75 2.84 36.52
CA ARG A 435 -12.37 3.02 36.05
C ARG A 435 -12.34 3.71 34.68
N GLU A 436 -13.20 3.33 33.75
CA GLU A 436 -13.24 3.93 32.42
C GLU A 436 -13.77 5.38 32.44
N LEU A 437 -14.77 5.67 33.27
CA LEU A 437 -15.24 7.04 33.49
C LEU A 437 -14.17 7.93 34.13
N ALA A 438 -13.43 7.41 35.12
CA ALA A 438 -12.33 8.15 35.75
C ALA A 438 -11.20 8.46 34.76
N LYS A 439 -10.88 7.51 33.87
CA LYS A 439 -9.87 7.68 32.81
C LYS A 439 -10.27 8.75 31.79
N THR A 440 -11.56 8.83 31.45
CA THR A 440 -12.09 9.78 30.46
C THR A 440 -12.46 11.15 31.05
N GLY A 441 -12.27 11.34 32.37
CA GLY A 441 -12.59 12.59 33.05
C GLY A 441 -14.10 12.86 33.19
N LYS A 442 -14.96 11.86 32.96
CA LYS A 442 -16.41 11.97 33.13
C LYS A 442 -16.75 11.81 34.62
N VAL A 443 -17.31 12.86 35.24
CA VAL A 443 -17.66 12.86 36.66
C VAL A 443 -18.81 11.88 36.92
N ILE A 444 -18.64 11.00 37.91
CA ILE A 444 -19.72 10.12 38.40
C ILE A 444 -20.70 11.01 39.16
N LEU A 445 -21.87 11.29 38.58
CA LEU A 445 -23.00 11.81 39.34
C LEU A 445 -23.46 10.69 40.27
N SER A 446 -23.09 10.81 41.55
CA SER A 446 -23.60 9.96 42.61
C SER A 446 -25.09 10.20 42.75
N THR A 447 -25.88 9.18 42.42
CA THR A 447 -27.26 9.02 42.90
C THR A 447 -27.47 7.57 43.26
#